data_AF-A0A7L5EC76-F1
#
_entry.id   AF-A0A7L5EC76-F1
#
_cell.length_a   1.000
_cell.length_b   1.000
_cell.length_c   1.000
_cell.angle_alpha   90.00
_cell.angle_beta   90.00
_cell.angle_gamma   90.00
#
_symmetry.space_group_name_H-M   'P 1'
#
loop_
_entity.id
_entity.type
_entity.pdbx_description
1 polymer ?
#
loop_
_entity_poly.entity_id
_entity_poly.type
_entity_poly.pdbx_seq_one_letter_code
_entity_poly.pdbx_strand_id
1 'polypeptide(L)'
;MKEVLENQLPLKDLERVGLYKGGSLDIDSDNLNALKRGNMTDLVELKNVKGDNGFEIEAIEARLSVVAENGENKLRIDPVYKDVQKHPLLNEQEHEQLVNGHLPNIKKEVIDREGNATSEIIEFDKLTNQFLSYDPRKIKLPEAINNEVISPEKKRKLREGEIITLSDGTEVQYRTSDKNGLRSNRNALVLSVLLDGGISYLLVTGIARLMGRETAEEKSYSTGYLTALKEVEKQLERKQQKFPNDKSIANELNVVKHEFSNASAMEPAQLNTLRTKDADDVMNEKNVNDPDDGKVNAVNDEDNDIEQSRGRGR
;
A
#
# COMPACT_ATOMS: atom_id res chain seq x y z
N MET A 1 12.20 -0.67 19.06
CA MET A 1 12.01 0.48 18.14
C MET A 1 13.05 0.51 17.03
N LYS A 2 14.36 0.48 17.30
CA LYS A 2 15.40 0.46 16.25
C LYS A 2 15.35 -0.79 15.34
N GLU A 3 15.18 -1.98 15.91
CA GLU A 3 15.07 -3.25 15.16
C GLU A 3 13.81 -3.39 14.29
N VAL A 4 12.72 -2.69 14.61
CA VAL A 4 11.46 -2.77 13.84
C VAL A 4 11.53 -1.88 12.58
N LEU A 5 12.18 -0.71 12.71
CA LEU A 5 12.47 0.21 11.61
C LEU A 5 13.57 -0.31 10.66
N GLU A 6 14.60 -0.99 11.19
CA GLU A 6 15.69 -1.55 10.39
C GLU A 6 15.22 -2.63 9.40
N ASN A 7 14.15 -3.37 9.72
CA ASN A 7 13.60 -4.41 8.85
C ASN A 7 12.70 -3.88 7.73
N GLN A 8 12.26 -2.62 7.78
CA GLN A 8 11.33 -2.05 6.80
C GLN A 8 11.94 -0.95 5.94
N LEU A 9 12.86 -0.15 6.48
CA LEU A 9 13.48 0.97 5.76
C LEU A 9 14.99 0.80 5.65
N PRO A 10 15.60 1.09 4.49
CA PRO A 10 17.04 1.03 4.28
C PRO A 10 17.73 2.25 4.93
N LEU A 11 17.82 2.29 6.27
CA LEU A 11 18.30 3.46 7.02
C LEU A 11 19.71 3.91 6.62
N LYS A 12 20.60 2.96 6.29
CA LYS A 12 21.96 3.26 5.81
C LYS A 12 21.94 4.00 4.48
N ASP A 13 21.02 3.66 3.60
CA ASP A 13 20.90 4.31 2.29
C ASP A 13 20.25 5.69 2.45
N LEU A 14 19.23 5.81 3.32
CA LEU A 14 18.62 7.09 3.67
C LEU A 14 19.62 8.08 4.28
N GLU A 15 20.54 7.59 5.12
CA GLU A 15 21.62 8.42 5.69
C GLU A 15 22.57 8.93 4.60
N ARG A 16 22.93 8.09 3.62
CA ARG A 16 23.82 8.45 2.51
C ARG A 16 23.25 9.55 1.61
N VAL A 17 21.94 9.73 1.59
CA VAL A 17 21.25 10.77 0.80
C VAL A 17 20.74 11.93 1.65
N GLY A 18 21.14 11.98 2.91
CA GLY A 18 20.83 13.08 3.82
C GLY A 18 19.42 13.06 4.43
N LEU A 19 18.65 11.99 4.23
CA LEU A 19 17.28 11.84 4.73
C LEU A 19 17.22 11.20 6.13
N TYR A 20 18.35 10.76 6.68
CA TYR A 20 18.44 10.24 8.03
C TYR A 20 19.69 10.78 8.72
N LYS A 21 19.54 11.43 9.87
CA LYS A 21 20.67 11.97 10.65
C LYS A 21 20.37 11.98 12.14
N GLY A 22 21.30 11.48 12.95
CA GLY A 22 21.22 11.58 14.41
C GLY A 22 19.99 10.91 15.03
N GLY A 23 19.44 9.88 14.37
CA GLY A 23 18.23 9.19 14.82
C GLY A 23 16.92 9.79 14.30
N SER A 24 16.96 10.93 13.58
CA SER A 24 15.79 11.58 12.99
C SER A 24 15.75 11.38 11.48
N LEU A 25 14.55 11.15 10.96
CA LEU A 25 14.29 11.15 9.51
C LEU A 25 13.93 12.58 9.07
N ASP A 26 14.52 13.04 7.97
CA ASP A 26 14.24 14.32 7.31
C ASP A 26 13.39 14.06 6.05
N ILE A 27 12.18 13.56 6.27
CA ILE A 27 11.21 13.23 5.22
C ILE A 27 9.82 13.44 5.82
N ASP A 28 8.88 13.96 5.02
CA ASP A 28 7.50 14.10 5.49
C ASP A 28 6.84 12.73 5.72
N SER A 29 5.79 12.75 6.55
CA SER A 29 5.09 11.55 6.99
C SER A 29 4.43 10.78 5.84
N ASP A 30 3.92 11.48 4.82
CA ASP A 30 3.30 10.84 3.67
C ASP A 30 4.32 10.03 2.85
N ASN A 31 5.48 10.63 2.57
CA ASN A 31 6.57 10.01 1.84
C ASN A 31 7.20 8.87 2.65
N LEU A 32 7.36 9.04 3.96
CA LEU A 32 7.79 7.96 4.85
C LEU A 32 6.85 6.75 4.78
N ASN A 33 5.55 7.00 4.84
CA ASN A 33 4.54 5.95 4.78
C ASN A 33 4.51 5.27 3.41
N ALA A 34 4.78 6.00 2.33
CA ALA A 34 4.94 5.42 1.00
C ALA A 34 6.11 4.42 0.97
N LEU A 35 7.28 4.80 1.48
CA LEU A 35 8.45 3.93 1.56
C LEU A 35 8.18 2.66 2.38
N LYS A 36 7.55 2.79 3.55
CA LYS A 36 7.19 1.64 4.39
C LYS A 36 6.27 0.64 3.68
N ARG A 37 5.41 1.12 2.79
CA ARG A 37 4.51 0.28 1.96
C ARG A 37 5.17 -0.27 0.71
N GLY A 38 6.42 0.11 0.42
CA GLY A 38 7.10 -0.23 -0.84
C GLY A 38 6.57 0.55 -2.04
N ASN A 39 5.85 1.65 -1.82
CA ASN A 39 5.41 2.56 -2.88
C ASN A 39 6.46 3.63 -3.15
N MET A 40 6.31 4.32 -4.28
CA MET A 40 7.18 5.44 -4.63
C MET A 40 6.73 6.73 -3.94
N THR A 41 7.67 7.53 -3.42
CA THR A 41 7.40 8.84 -2.80
C THR A 41 6.94 9.86 -3.83
N ASP A 42 6.50 11.05 -3.40
CA ASP A 42 6.54 12.26 -4.21
C ASP A 42 8.02 12.69 -4.43
N LEU A 43 8.27 13.86 -5.05
CA LEU A 43 9.64 14.37 -5.18
C LEU A 43 10.20 14.75 -3.81
N VAL A 44 11.41 14.28 -3.54
CA VAL A 44 12.17 14.56 -2.31
C VAL A 44 13.51 15.17 -2.71
N GLU A 45 13.93 16.22 -2.01
CA GLU A 45 15.26 16.79 -2.15
C GLU A 45 16.28 15.93 -1.39
N LEU A 46 17.20 15.33 -2.13
CA LEU A 46 18.33 14.60 -1.56
C LEU A 46 19.53 15.54 -1.43
N LYS A 47 20.31 15.38 -0.36
CA LYS A 47 21.46 16.25 -0.06
C LYS A 47 22.74 15.44 0.09
N ASN A 48 23.85 16.00 -0.38
CA ASN A 48 25.19 15.40 -0.31
C ASN A 48 25.23 13.98 -0.90
N VAL A 49 24.59 13.79 -2.05
CA VAL A 49 24.53 12.49 -2.71
C VAL A 49 25.90 12.16 -3.28
N LYS A 50 26.48 11.04 -2.83
CA LYS A 50 27.80 10.58 -3.26
C LYS A 50 27.66 9.45 -4.27
N GLY A 51 28.20 9.67 -5.46
CA GLY A 51 28.33 8.62 -6.47
C GLY A 51 29.53 7.71 -6.17
N ASP A 52 29.46 6.47 -6.64
CA ASP A 52 30.52 5.45 -6.44
C ASP A 52 31.89 5.88 -7.01
N ASN A 53 31.88 6.79 -7.99
CA ASN A 53 33.09 7.33 -8.64
C ASN A 53 33.66 8.59 -7.94
N GLY A 54 33.21 8.90 -6.72
CA GLY A 54 33.74 10.02 -5.92
C GLY A 54 33.19 11.41 -6.29
N PHE A 55 32.19 11.50 -7.18
CA PHE A 55 31.47 12.73 -7.42
C PHE A 55 30.44 12.99 -6.30
N GLU A 56 30.32 14.24 -5.86
CA GLU A 56 29.39 14.66 -4.84
C GLU A 56 28.40 15.66 -5.45
N ILE A 57 27.12 15.36 -5.32
CA ILE A 57 26.02 16.23 -5.73
C ILE A 57 25.49 16.91 -4.47
N GLU A 58 25.57 18.25 -4.46
CA GLU A 58 25.09 19.04 -3.32
C GLU A 58 23.60 18.77 -3.04
N ALA A 59 22.77 18.86 -4.08
CA ALA A 59 21.35 18.53 -4.00
C ALA A 59 20.81 17.99 -5.33
N ILE A 60 19.85 17.06 -5.26
CA ILE A 60 19.11 16.54 -6.40
C ILE A 60 17.69 16.19 -5.99
N GLU A 61 16.71 16.51 -6.84
CA GLU A 61 15.34 16.03 -6.67
C GLU A 61 15.20 14.62 -7.26
N ALA A 62 14.60 13.73 -6.47
CA ALA A 62 14.33 12.37 -6.89
C ALA A 62 13.05 11.84 -6.25
N ARG A 63 12.48 10.82 -6.87
CA ARG A 63 11.51 9.95 -6.21
C ARG A 63 12.22 8.73 -5.66
N LEU A 64 11.68 8.18 -4.59
CA LEU A 64 12.31 7.12 -3.82
C LEU A 64 11.36 5.94 -3.69
N SER A 65 11.89 4.74 -3.68
CA SER A 65 11.14 3.52 -3.35
C SER A 65 12.05 2.52 -2.64
N VAL A 66 11.44 1.61 -1.88
CA VAL A 66 12.17 0.49 -1.27
C VAL A 66 12.06 -0.73 -2.16
N VAL A 67 13.19 -1.30 -2.54
CA VAL A 67 13.27 -2.52 -3.35
C VAL A 67 14.01 -3.61 -2.58
N ALA A 68 13.58 -4.85 -2.73
CA ALA A 68 14.28 -6.00 -2.17
C ALA A 68 15.37 -6.47 -3.15
N GLU A 69 16.62 -6.42 -2.73
CA GLU A 69 17.78 -6.89 -3.48
C GLU A 69 18.56 -7.91 -2.64
N ASN A 70 18.66 -9.15 -3.12
CA ASN A 70 19.34 -10.26 -2.43
C ASN A 70 18.86 -10.50 -0.99
N GLY A 71 17.58 -10.24 -0.71
CA GLY A 71 16.99 -10.37 0.63
C GLY A 71 17.21 -9.17 1.55
N GLU A 72 17.91 -8.13 1.09
CA GLU A 72 18.05 -6.87 1.80
C GLU A 72 17.16 -5.79 1.17
N ASN A 73 16.55 -4.95 2.00
CA ASN A 73 15.88 -3.75 1.52
C ASN A 73 16.93 -2.71 1.13
N LYS A 74 16.78 -2.13 -0.06
CA LYS A 74 17.62 -1.06 -0.62
C LYS A 74 16.76 0.13 -1.02
N LEU A 75 17.36 1.32 -0.97
CA LEU A 75 16.73 2.52 -1.50
C LEU A 75 16.99 2.60 -3.00
N ARG A 76 15.92 2.54 -3.80
CA ARG A 76 15.98 2.93 -5.21
C ARG A 76 15.74 4.43 -5.31
N ILE A 77 16.64 5.10 -6.02
CA ILE A 77 16.60 6.55 -6.28
C ILE A 77 16.30 6.76 -7.76
N ASP A 78 15.18 7.39 -8.05
CA ASP A 78 14.70 7.69 -9.40
C ASP A 78 14.80 9.21 -9.62
N PRO A 79 15.91 9.72 -10.18
CA PRO A 79 16.14 11.17 -10.33
C PRO A 79 15.25 11.78 -11.42
N VAL A 80 15.10 13.10 -11.38
CA VAL A 80 14.39 13.84 -12.43
C VAL A 80 15.29 14.02 -13.67
N TYR A 81 14.92 13.35 -14.77
CA TYR A 81 15.62 13.51 -16.05
C TYR A 81 15.06 14.68 -16.86
N LYS A 82 15.95 15.37 -17.58
CA LYS A 82 15.57 16.46 -18.48
C LYS A 82 14.76 15.97 -19.69
N ASP A 83 15.20 14.85 -20.26
CA ASP A 83 14.57 14.24 -21.43
C ASP A 83 13.94 12.90 -21.06
N VAL A 84 12.86 12.53 -21.73
CA VAL A 84 12.18 11.25 -21.51
C VAL A 84 13.12 10.10 -21.88
N GLN A 85 13.37 9.21 -20.92
CA GLN A 85 14.20 8.04 -21.14
C GLN A 85 13.42 6.99 -21.93
N LYS A 86 14.04 6.36 -22.95
CA LYS A 86 13.38 5.31 -23.73
C LYS A 86 13.29 4.01 -22.94
N HIS A 87 12.16 3.32 -23.00
CA HIS A 87 12.02 1.96 -22.48
C HIS A 87 12.27 0.91 -23.59
N PRO A 88 13.14 -0.10 -23.37
CA PRO A 88 13.55 -1.04 -24.42
C PRO A 88 12.42 -1.93 -24.97
N LEU A 89 11.35 -2.13 -24.20
CA LEU A 89 10.21 -2.96 -24.59
C LEU A 89 9.06 -2.19 -25.28
N LEU A 90 9.12 -0.86 -25.29
CA LEU A 90 8.06 -0.05 -25.88
C LEU A 90 8.42 0.31 -27.32
N ASN A 91 7.46 0.16 -28.22
CA ASN A 91 7.55 0.80 -29.54
C ASN A 91 7.21 2.31 -29.44
N GLU A 92 7.41 3.04 -30.53
CA GLU A 92 7.21 4.49 -30.57
C GLU A 92 5.78 4.92 -30.25
N GLN A 93 4.78 4.21 -30.80
CA GLN A 93 3.37 4.49 -30.52
C GLN A 93 3.01 4.22 -29.05
N GLU A 94 3.45 3.09 -28.50
CA GLU A 94 3.24 2.72 -27.09
C GLU A 94 3.89 3.77 -26.16
N HIS A 95 5.10 4.20 -26.49
CA HIS A 95 5.82 5.24 -25.78
C HIS A 95 5.04 6.56 -25.78
N GLU A 96 4.58 7.03 -26.93
CA GLU A 96 3.77 8.25 -27.04
C GLU A 96 2.44 8.15 -26.28
N GLN A 97 1.78 6.99 -26.32
CA GLN A 97 0.52 6.78 -25.60
C GLN A 97 0.69 6.93 -24.08
N LEU A 98 1.78 6.40 -23.51
CA LEU A 98 2.08 6.54 -22.09
C LEU A 98 2.53 7.96 -21.72
N VAL A 99 3.44 8.56 -22.50
CA VAL A 99 3.96 9.92 -22.24
C VAL A 99 2.84 10.96 -22.26
N ASN A 100 1.99 10.90 -23.28
CA ASN A 100 0.86 11.81 -23.43
C ASN A 100 -0.26 11.52 -22.41
N GLY A 101 -0.22 10.39 -21.71
CA GLY A 101 -1.25 9.97 -20.77
C GLY A 101 -2.56 9.56 -21.44
N HIS A 102 -2.49 8.97 -22.64
CA HIS A 102 -3.62 8.30 -23.27
C HIS A 102 -3.88 6.93 -22.65
N LEU A 103 -2.80 6.24 -22.24
CA LEU A 103 -2.87 4.98 -21.51
C LEU A 103 -2.21 5.12 -20.13
N PRO A 104 -2.76 4.48 -19.10
CA PRO A 104 -2.17 4.50 -17.76
C PRO A 104 -0.95 3.57 -17.64
N ASN A 105 -0.96 2.47 -18.38
CA ASN A 105 0.10 1.45 -18.42
C ASN A 105 -0.03 0.60 -19.69
N ILE A 106 1.01 -0.17 -19.97
CA ILE A 106 1.07 -1.16 -21.05
C ILE A 106 1.62 -2.47 -20.49
N LYS A 107 0.97 -3.58 -20.81
CA LYS A 107 1.45 -4.93 -20.50
C LYS A 107 2.30 -5.47 -21.65
N LYS A 108 3.50 -5.93 -21.35
CA LYS A 108 4.39 -6.63 -22.30
C LYS A 108 4.59 -8.06 -21.83
N GLU A 109 4.60 -9.01 -22.76
CA GLU A 109 5.06 -10.36 -22.49
C GLU A 109 6.59 -10.41 -22.55
N VAL A 110 7.21 -11.03 -21.56
CA VAL A 110 8.67 -11.14 -21.44
C VAL A 110 9.05 -12.55 -21.00
N ILE A 111 10.31 -12.93 -21.21
CA ILE A 111 10.85 -14.19 -20.69
C ILE A 111 11.71 -13.85 -19.47
N ASP A 112 11.42 -14.47 -18.33
CA ASP A 112 12.23 -14.27 -17.13
C ASP A 112 13.59 -14.98 -17.22
N ARG A 113 14.45 -14.77 -16.20
CA ARG A 113 15.80 -15.36 -16.16
C ARG A 113 15.81 -16.89 -16.16
N GLU A 114 14.68 -17.52 -15.83
CA GLU A 114 14.50 -18.98 -15.80
C GLU A 114 13.93 -19.52 -17.11
N GLY A 115 13.68 -18.66 -18.11
CA GLY A 115 13.12 -19.04 -19.39
C GLY A 115 11.59 -19.14 -19.41
N ASN A 116 10.91 -18.72 -18.34
CA ASN A 116 9.45 -18.79 -18.27
C ASN A 116 8.82 -17.55 -18.89
N ALA A 117 7.73 -17.74 -19.64
CA ALA A 117 6.89 -16.65 -20.10
C ALA A 117 6.24 -15.95 -18.89
N THR A 118 6.40 -14.64 -18.83
CA THR A 118 5.79 -13.78 -17.82
C THR A 118 5.33 -12.47 -18.46
N SER A 119 4.84 -11.56 -17.63
CA SER A 119 4.42 -10.24 -18.07
C SER A 119 5.12 -9.15 -17.26
N GLU A 120 5.30 -8.01 -17.89
CA GLU A 120 5.80 -6.80 -17.27
C GLU A 120 4.78 -5.68 -17.55
N ILE A 121 4.43 -4.93 -16.51
CA ILE A 121 3.55 -3.77 -16.63
C ILE A 121 4.42 -2.52 -16.62
N ILE A 122 4.26 -1.67 -17.62
CA ILE A 122 5.07 -0.49 -17.85
C ILE A 122 4.20 0.75 -17.70
N GLU A 123 4.61 1.67 -16.83
CA GLU A 123 3.98 2.96 -16.56
C GLU A 123 4.94 4.09 -16.90
N PHE A 124 4.42 5.28 -17.23
CA PHE A 124 5.22 6.49 -17.34
C PHE A 124 5.06 7.36 -16.09
N ASP A 125 6.17 7.67 -15.44
CA ASP A 125 6.25 8.62 -14.34
C ASP A 125 6.62 10.01 -14.86
N LYS A 126 5.61 10.89 -14.89
CA LYS A 126 5.73 12.27 -15.34
C LYS A 126 6.62 13.13 -14.44
N LEU A 127 6.80 12.76 -13.17
CA LEU A 127 7.61 13.54 -12.25
C LEU A 127 9.12 13.34 -12.49
N THR A 128 9.53 12.15 -12.93
CA THR A 128 10.94 11.84 -13.20
C THR A 128 11.30 11.76 -14.67
N ASN A 129 10.30 11.80 -15.57
CA ASN A 129 10.43 11.54 -17.01
C ASN A 129 10.99 10.14 -17.32
N GLN A 130 10.62 9.16 -16.50
CA GLN A 130 11.07 7.77 -16.62
C GLN A 130 9.90 6.81 -16.83
N PHE A 131 10.20 5.67 -17.44
CA PHE A 131 9.30 4.52 -17.43
C PHE A 131 9.62 3.62 -16.26
N LEU A 132 8.57 3.21 -15.54
CA LEU A 132 8.64 2.28 -14.44
C LEU A 132 8.04 0.96 -14.88
N SER A 133 8.69 -0.13 -14.50
CA SER A 133 8.26 -1.46 -14.88
C SER A 133 8.20 -2.37 -13.68
N TYR A 134 7.21 -3.24 -13.63
CA TYR A 134 7.05 -4.20 -12.53
C TYR A 134 6.49 -5.54 -12.99
N ASP A 135 6.87 -6.60 -12.27
CA ASP A 135 6.30 -7.94 -12.41
C ASP A 135 4.99 -8.00 -11.60
N PRO A 136 3.82 -8.20 -12.25
CA PRO A 136 2.54 -8.22 -11.56
C PRO A 136 2.47 -9.32 -10.50
N ARG A 137 3.24 -10.43 -10.63
CA ARG A 137 3.25 -11.53 -9.65
C ARG A 137 3.85 -11.12 -8.30
N LYS A 138 4.70 -10.08 -8.28
CA LYS A 138 5.35 -9.57 -7.07
C LYS A 138 4.49 -8.57 -6.30
N ILE A 139 3.38 -8.12 -6.90
CA ILE A 139 2.49 -7.13 -6.29
C ILE A 139 1.60 -7.80 -5.24
N LYS A 140 1.75 -7.32 -4.00
CA LYS A 140 0.86 -7.64 -2.90
C LYS A 140 -0.35 -6.71 -2.96
N LEU A 141 -1.55 -7.31 -2.96
CA LEU A 141 -2.82 -6.58 -2.98
C LEU A 141 -3.59 -6.83 -1.67
N PRO A 142 -4.49 -5.92 -1.28
CA PRO A 142 -5.40 -6.18 -0.18
C PRO A 142 -6.33 -7.35 -0.47
N GLU A 143 -6.82 -7.97 0.60
CA GLU A 143 -7.84 -9.01 0.58
C GLU A 143 -9.23 -8.43 0.27
N ALA A 144 -9.54 -7.25 0.80
CA ALA A 144 -10.79 -6.54 0.54
C ALA A 144 -10.56 -5.03 0.37
N ILE A 145 -11.47 -4.38 -0.38
CA ILE A 145 -11.56 -2.92 -0.51
C ILE A 145 -12.99 -2.54 -0.19
N ASN A 146 -13.19 -1.56 0.71
CA ASN A 146 -14.51 -1.10 1.15
C ASN A 146 -15.41 -2.26 1.60
N ASN A 147 -14.81 -3.21 2.35
CA ASN A 147 -15.45 -4.44 2.84
C ASN A 147 -15.88 -5.45 1.75
N GLU A 148 -15.55 -5.22 0.48
CA GLU A 148 -15.74 -6.18 -0.60
C GLU A 148 -14.46 -7.00 -0.82
N VAL A 149 -14.54 -8.31 -0.61
CA VAL A 149 -13.44 -9.25 -0.88
C VAL A 149 -13.13 -9.24 -2.38
N ILE A 150 -11.87 -9.01 -2.73
CA ILE A 150 -11.44 -8.95 -4.13
C ILE A 150 -11.33 -10.38 -4.69
N SER A 151 -12.15 -10.70 -5.68
CA SER A 151 -12.11 -12.00 -6.36
C SER A 151 -10.74 -12.26 -7.03
N PRO A 152 -10.34 -13.53 -7.25
CA PRO A 152 -9.09 -13.85 -7.93
C PRO A 152 -8.93 -13.17 -9.30
N GLU A 153 -10.02 -13.06 -10.06
CA GLU A 153 -10.03 -12.35 -11.35
C GLU A 153 -9.78 -10.85 -11.17
N LYS A 154 -10.46 -10.20 -10.23
CA LYS A 154 -10.24 -8.78 -9.91
C LYS A 154 -8.82 -8.55 -9.39
N LYS A 155 -8.28 -9.45 -8.55
CA LYS A 155 -6.87 -9.37 -8.10
C LYS A 155 -5.90 -9.49 -9.29
N ARG A 156 -6.17 -10.37 -10.26
CA ARG A 156 -5.35 -10.47 -11.50
C ARG A 156 -5.39 -9.16 -12.28
N LYS A 157 -6.58 -8.66 -12.61
CA LYS A 157 -6.79 -7.39 -13.32
C LYS A 157 -6.07 -6.23 -12.61
N LEU A 158 -6.25 -6.11 -11.31
CA LEU A 158 -5.64 -5.05 -10.51
C LEU A 158 -4.11 -5.14 -10.51
N ARG A 159 -3.51 -6.35 -10.38
CA ARG A 159 -2.05 -6.53 -10.52
C ARG A 159 -1.54 -6.12 -11.90
N GLU A 160 -2.31 -6.38 -12.93
CA GLU A 160 -1.99 -6.02 -14.32
C GLU A 160 -2.25 -4.53 -14.64
N GLY A 161 -2.60 -3.72 -13.63
CA GLY A 161 -2.85 -2.29 -13.82
C GLY A 161 -4.20 -1.99 -14.50
N GLU A 162 -5.10 -2.96 -14.62
CA GLU A 162 -6.46 -2.75 -15.11
C GLU A 162 -7.35 -2.12 -14.02
N ILE A 163 -8.41 -1.44 -14.45
CA ILE A 163 -9.45 -0.94 -13.54
C ILE A 163 -10.37 -2.08 -13.13
N ILE A 164 -10.66 -2.19 -11.83
CA ILE A 164 -11.74 -3.04 -11.31
C ILE A 164 -12.86 -2.17 -10.75
N THR A 165 -14.09 -2.67 -10.84
CA THR A 165 -15.28 -2.02 -10.27
C THR A 165 -15.86 -2.88 -9.15
N LEU A 166 -16.06 -2.28 -7.98
CA LEU A 166 -16.74 -2.87 -6.83
C LEU A 166 -18.26 -2.74 -6.99
N SER A 167 -19.00 -3.49 -6.17
CA SER A 167 -20.48 -3.50 -6.16
C SER A 167 -21.10 -2.15 -5.84
N ASP A 168 -20.41 -1.29 -5.09
CA ASP A 168 -20.84 0.07 -4.76
C ASP A 168 -20.45 1.12 -5.82
N GLY A 169 -19.97 0.68 -6.98
CA GLY A 169 -19.50 1.55 -8.07
C GLY A 169 -18.13 2.17 -7.82
N THR A 170 -17.44 1.83 -6.73
CA THR A 170 -16.04 2.23 -6.54
C THR A 170 -15.18 1.56 -7.60
N GLU A 171 -14.40 2.36 -8.30
CA GLU A 171 -13.39 1.88 -9.24
C GLU A 171 -12.00 2.10 -8.69
N VAL A 172 -11.14 1.11 -8.91
CA VAL A 172 -9.77 1.10 -8.39
C VAL A 172 -8.81 0.59 -9.46
N GLN A 173 -7.64 1.22 -9.54
CA GLN A 173 -6.52 0.81 -10.38
C GLN A 173 -5.24 0.82 -9.55
N TYR A 174 -4.39 -0.20 -9.69
CA TYR A 174 -3.05 -0.19 -9.12
C TYR A 174 -2.12 0.65 -9.99
N ARG A 175 -1.24 1.41 -9.34
CA ARG A 175 -0.22 2.24 -10.00
C ARG A 175 1.05 2.25 -9.17
N THR A 176 2.14 1.74 -9.73
CA THR A 176 3.43 1.77 -9.04
C THR A 176 3.98 3.19 -8.89
N SER A 177 3.58 4.08 -9.80
CA SER A 177 3.98 5.49 -9.82
C SER A 177 3.27 6.37 -8.79
N ASP A 178 2.23 5.88 -8.10
CA ASP A 178 1.48 6.69 -7.12
C ASP A 178 1.89 6.38 -5.67
N LYS A 179 1.93 7.43 -4.84
CA LYS A 179 2.30 7.35 -3.41
C LYS A 179 1.49 6.36 -2.58
N ASN A 180 0.20 6.24 -2.91
CA ASN A 180 -0.72 5.32 -2.25
C ASN A 180 -0.81 3.96 -2.96
N GLY A 181 -0.12 3.77 -4.09
CA GLY A 181 -0.13 2.53 -4.89
C GLY A 181 -1.44 2.28 -5.63
N LEU A 182 -2.44 3.15 -5.45
CA LEU A 182 -3.77 3.02 -6.00
C LEU A 182 -4.27 4.37 -6.54
N ARG A 183 -5.09 4.29 -7.57
CA ARG A 183 -5.99 5.34 -8.03
C ARG A 183 -7.43 4.90 -7.87
N SER A 184 -8.31 5.85 -7.65
CA SER A 184 -9.73 5.57 -7.53
C SER A 184 -10.59 6.71 -8.05
N ASN A 185 -11.82 6.38 -8.39
CA ASN A 185 -12.88 7.37 -8.55
C ASN A 185 -13.45 7.87 -7.21
N ARG A 186 -13.01 7.33 -6.06
CA ARG A 186 -13.30 7.83 -4.72
C ARG A 186 -12.05 8.47 -4.11
N ASN A 187 -12.26 9.38 -3.16
CA ASN A 187 -11.17 10.07 -2.47
C ASN A 187 -10.59 9.26 -1.30
N ALA A 188 -11.32 8.25 -0.82
CA ALA A 188 -10.93 7.42 0.30
C ALA A 188 -11.37 5.97 0.10
N LEU A 189 -10.55 5.05 0.61
CA LEU A 189 -10.80 3.61 0.61
C LEU A 189 -10.42 3.02 1.98
N VAL A 190 -11.11 1.96 2.37
CA VAL A 190 -10.67 1.09 3.46
C VAL A 190 -10.14 -0.20 2.85
N LEU A 191 -8.87 -0.52 3.09
CA LEU A 191 -8.23 -1.74 2.61
C LEU A 191 -8.10 -2.74 3.75
N SER A 192 -8.44 -4.00 3.50
CA SER A 192 -8.16 -5.10 4.43
C SER A 192 -6.95 -5.88 3.93
N VAL A 193 -5.93 -6.05 4.75
CA VAL A 193 -4.67 -6.74 4.42
C VAL A 193 -4.42 -7.87 5.40
N LEU A 194 -3.88 -8.99 4.93
CA LEU A 194 -3.50 -10.10 5.79
C LEU A 194 -2.07 -9.86 6.33
N LEU A 195 -1.93 -9.72 7.65
CA LEU A 195 -0.66 -9.50 8.34
C LEU A 195 -0.54 -10.47 9.52
N ASP A 196 0.59 -11.18 9.61
CA ASP A 196 0.93 -12.07 10.74
C ASP A 196 -0.15 -13.10 11.16
N GLY A 197 -0.95 -13.56 10.20
CA GLY A 197 -2.04 -14.52 10.44
C GLY A 197 -3.40 -13.89 10.74
N GLY A 198 -3.53 -12.56 10.61
CA GLY A 198 -4.72 -11.80 10.95
C GLY A 198 -5.11 -10.73 9.94
N ILE A 199 -6.35 -10.26 9.97
CA ILE A 199 -6.82 -9.16 9.12
C ILE A 199 -6.51 -7.82 9.80
N SER A 200 -5.76 -6.97 9.08
CA SER A 200 -5.54 -5.57 9.42
C SER A 200 -6.25 -4.64 8.44
N TYR A 201 -6.57 -3.43 8.90
CA TYR A 201 -7.26 -2.44 8.09
C TYR A 201 -6.38 -1.20 7.88
N LEU A 202 -6.38 -0.69 6.66
CA LEU A 202 -5.70 0.55 6.28
C LEU A 202 -6.74 1.53 5.75
N LEU A 203 -6.83 2.68 6.41
CA LEU A 203 -7.57 3.81 5.90
C LEU A 203 -6.68 4.61 4.96
N VAL A 204 -7.05 4.71 3.69
CA VAL A 204 -6.29 5.46 2.68
C VAL A 204 -7.15 6.61 2.19
N THR A 205 -6.72 7.84 2.48
CA THR A 205 -7.36 9.07 2.03
C THR A 205 -6.46 9.81 1.02
N GLY A 206 -7.01 10.81 0.33
CA GLY A 206 -6.24 11.58 -0.66
C GLY A 206 -5.78 10.74 -1.87
N ILE A 207 -6.57 9.74 -2.25
CA ILE A 207 -6.23 8.84 -3.35
C ILE A 207 -6.29 9.59 -4.69
N ALA A 208 -5.26 9.40 -5.52
CA ALA A 208 -5.18 10.01 -6.83
C ALA A 208 -6.31 9.52 -7.75
N ARG A 209 -6.78 10.40 -8.64
CA ARG A 209 -7.89 10.07 -9.55
C ARG A 209 -7.45 9.20 -10.72
N LEU A 210 -8.37 8.36 -11.19
CA LEU A 210 -8.22 7.59 -12.44
C LEU A 210 -7.94 8.54 -13.62
N MET A 211 -7.11 8.07 -14.55
CA MET A 211 -6.74 8.82 -15.75
C MET A 211 -7.99 9.11 -16.61
N GLY A 212 -8.08 10.33 -17.13
CA GLY A 212 -9.16 10.73 -18.05
C GLY A 212 -10.53 11.00 -17.39
N ARG A 213 -10.62 11.09 -16.05
CA ARG A 213 -11.88 11.43 -15.36
C ARG A 213 -11.85 12.85 -14.80
N GLU A 214 -12.76 13.72 -15.25
CA GLU A 214 -12.91 15.09 -14.74
C GLU A 214 -14.03 15.26 -13.68
N THR A 215 -13.57 15.70 -12.50
CA THR A 215 -14.07 16.70 -11.54
C THR A 215 -15.52 16.79 -11.01
N ALA A 216 -16.57 16.15 -11.52
CA ALA A 216 -17.94 16.41 -11.01
C ALA A 216 -18.63 15.25 -10.27
N GLU A 217 -18.58 14.05 -10.80
CA GLU A 217 -19.34 12.92 -10.25
C GLU A 217 -18.39 11.94 -9.56
N GLU A 218 -18.81 11.43 -8.39
CA GLU A 218 -18.04 10.56 -7.46
C GLU A 218 -17.18 11.29 -6.42
N LYS A 219 -17.76 12.34 -5.82
CA LYS A 219 -17.22 13.05 -4.64
C LYS A 219 -17.80 12.59 -3.30
N SER A 220 -18.91 11.85 -3.31
CA SER A 220 -19.44 11.23 -2.09
C SER A 220 -18.65 9.98 -1.74
N TYR A 221 -18.46 9.78 -0.43
CA TYR A 221 -18.03 8.50 0.12
C TYR A 221 -19.01 7.41 -0.30
N SER A 222 -18.48 6.24 -0.67
CA SER A 222 -19.33 5.13 -1.10
C SER A 222 -20.01 4.47 0.11
N THR A 223 -21.12 3.77 -0.15
CA THR A 223 -21.79 2.96 0.88
C THR A 223 -20.88 1.86 1.41
N GLY A 224 -20.04 1.27 0.55
CA GLY A 224 -19.03 0.30 0.95
C GLY A 224 -17.99 0.91 1.89
N TYR A 225 -17.51 2.12 1.62
CA TYR A 225 -16.58 2.83 2.50
C TYR A 225 -17.15 3.07 3.90
N LEU A 226 -18.36 3.63 3.99
CA LEU A 226 -19.02 3.87 5.28
C LEU A 226 -19.30 2.56 6.04
N THR A 227 -19.65 1.50 5.32
CA THR A 227 -19.87 0.17 5.91
C THR A 227 -18.56 -0.41 6.43
N ALA A 228 -17.47 -0.26 5.69
CA ALA A 228 -16.15 -0.70 6.09
C ALA A 228 -15.65 0.04 7.34
N LEU A 229 -15.83 1.37 7.42
CA LEU A 229 -15.49 2.15 8.62
C LEU A 229 -16.22 1.65 9.87
N LYS A 230 -17.52 1.35 9.77
CA LYS A 230 -18.30 0.77 10.88
C LYS A 230 -17.79 -0.61 11.29
N GLU A 231 -17.33 -1.41 10.35
CA GLU A 231 -16.76 -2.73 10.66
C GLU A 231 -15.42 -2.58 11.39
N VAL A 232 -14.55 -1.68 10.93
CA VAL A 232 -13.30 -1.35 11.62
C VAL A 232 -13.57 -0.85 13.03
N GLU A 233 -14.54 0.06 13.20
CA GLU A 233 -14.96 0.57 14.51
C GLU A 233 -15.36 -0.56 15.46
N LYS A 234 -16.26 -1.46 15.02
CA LYS A 234 -16.70 -2.62 15.83
C LYS A 234 -15.53 -3.51 16.24
N GLN A 235 -14.57 -3.74 15.35
CA GLN A 235 -13.42 -4.57 15.65
C GLN A 235 -12.49 -3.90 16.66
N LEU A 236 -12.23 -2.60 16.51
CA LEU A 236 -11.45 -1.83 17.47
C LEU A 236 -12.13 -1.78 18.84
N GLU A 237 -13.46 -1.65 18.90
CA GLU A 237 -14.22 -1.74 20.15
C GLU A 237 -14.08 -3.10 20.84
N ARG A 238 -14.18 -4.20 20.08
CA ARG A 238 -13.93 -5.55 20.60
C ARG A 238 -12.49 -5.70 21.11
N LYS A 239 -11.51 -5.14 20.40
CA LYS A 239 -10.10 -5.14 20.84
C LYS A 239 -9.90 -4.30 22.09
N GLN A 240 -10.53 -3.13 22.20
CA GLN A 240 -10.47 -2.28 23.39
C GLN A 240 -11.07 -2.98 24.62
N GLN A 241 -12.15 -3.74 24.44
CA GLN A 241 -12.73 -4.55 25.54
C GLN A 241 -11.76 -5.63 26.02
N LYS A 242 -11.04 -6.28 25.11
CA LYS A 242 -10.02 -7.30 25.44
C LYS A 242 -8.75 -6.67 26.05
N PHE A 243 -8.38 -5.47 25.62
CA PHE A 243 -7.16 -4.76 26.01
C PHE A 243 -7.47 -3.33 26.48
N PRO A 244 -8.16 -3.15 27.62
CA PRO A 244 -8.71 -1.85 28.04
C PRO A 244 -7.67 -0.76 28.32
N ASN A 245 -6.41 -1.15 28.55
CA ASN A 245 -5.32 -0.23 28.87
C ASN A 245 -4.42 0.11 27.66
N ASP A 246 -4.68 -0.46 26.47
CA ASP A 246 -3.90 -0.10 25.28
C ASP A 246 -4.41 1.23 24.70
N LYS A 247 -3.59 2.27 24.85
CA LYS A 247 -3.91 3.62 24.39
C LYS A 247 -3.94 3.74 22.87
N SER A 248 -3.28 2.85 22.13
CA SER A 248 -3.31 2.97 20.67
C SER A 248 -4.65 2.57 20.09
N ILE A 249 -5.30 1.55 20.65
CA ILE A 249 -6.61 1.08 20.19
C ILE A 249 -7.63 2.21 20.38
N ALA A 250 -7.54 2.93 21.51
CA ALA A 250 -8.36 4.11 21.77
C ALA A 250 -8.09 5.23 20.75
N ASN A 251 -6.83 5.49 20.40
CA ASN A 251 -6.46 6.47 19.39
C ASN A 251 -6.97 6.09 18.00
N GLU A 252 -6.78 4.84 17.58
CA GLU A 252 -7.29 4.30 16.31
C GLU A 252 -8.82 4.40 16.24
N LEU A 253 -9.52 4.07 17.33
CA LEU A 253 -10.97 4.18 17.42
C LEU A 253 -11.44 5.62 17.26
N ASN A 254 -10.73 6.58 17.87
CA ASN A 254 -11.02 8.01 17.70
C ASN A 254 -10.83 8.47 16.25
N VAL A 255 -9.76 8.03 15.58
CA VAL A 255 -9.52 8.33 14.15
C VAL A 255 -10.67 7.80 13.29
N VAL A 256 -11.08 6.55 13.49
CA VAL A 256 -12.18 5.93 12.73
C VAL A 256 -13.51 6.62 12.98
N LYS A 257 -13.82 6.96 14.25
CA LYS A 257 -15.06 7.69 14.61
C LYS A 257 -15.09 9.10 14.02
N HIS A 258 -13.96 9.78 14.02
CA HIS A 258 -13.83 11.10 13.41
C HIS A 258 -14.01 11.03 11.89
N GLU A 259 -13.35 10.08 11.22
CA GLU A 259 -13.52 9.88 9.78
C GLU A 259 -14.95 9.50 9.42
N PHE A 260 -15.59 8.60 10.18
CA PHE A 260 -16.99 8.23 9.96
C PHE A 260 -17.93 9.44 10.11
N SER A 261 -17.69 10.27 11.12
CA SER A 261 -18.46 11.50 11.35
C SER A 261 -18.30 12.50 10.20
N ASN A 262 -17.06 12.74 9.75
CA ASN A 262 -16.79 13.60 8.60
C ASN A 262 -17.43 13.05 7.33
N ALA A 263 -17.26 11.76 7.07
CA ALA A 263 -17.77 11.11 5.89
C ALA A 263 -19.30 11.06 5.82
N SER A 264 -19.96 11.00 6.97
CA SER A 264 -21.42 11.02 7.08
C SER A 264 -22.01 12.43 7.08
N ALA A 265 -21.23 13.46 7.43
CA ALA A 265 -21.70 14.84 7.59
C ALA A 265 -21.36 15.77 6.41
N MET A 266 -20.44 15.39 5.52
CA MET A 266 -19.92 16.30 4.50
C MET A 266 -20.72 16.33 3.20
N GLU A 267 -20.99 17.56 2.75
CA GLU A 267 -21.35 17.84 1.36
C GLU A 267 -20.09 17.84 0.45
N PRO A 268 -20.21 17.42 -0.82
CA PRO A 268 -19.08 17.04 -1.70
C PRO A 268 -17.95 18.06 -1.92
N ALA A 269 -18.17 19.35 -1.67
CA ALA A 269 -17.21 20.41 -1.94
C ALA A 269 -16.17 20.62 -0.81
N GLN A 270 -16.46 20.17 0.41
CA GLN A 270 -15.63 20.45 1.58
C GLN A 270 -14.45 19.46 1.73
N LEU A 271 -14.54 18.28 1.13
CA LEU A 271 -13.50 17.24 1.22
C LEU A 271 -12.18 17.63 0.56
N ASN A 272 -12.22 18.44 -0.51
CA ASN A 272 -11.03 18.88 -1.23
C ASN A 272 -10.21 19.93 -0.44
N THR A 273 -10.74 20.44 0.67
CA THR A 273 -10.04 21.36 1.58
C THR A 273 -9.38 20.66 2.76
N LEU A 274 -9.60 19.34 2.94
CA LEU A 274 -8.83 18.52 3.86
C LEU A 274 -7.46 18.19 3.24
N ARG A 275 -6.62 19.21 3.05
CA ARG A 275 -5.18 19.00 2.92
C ARG A 275 -4.56 19.04 4.30
N THR A 276 -3.97 17.90 4.68
CA THR A 276 -2.80 17.78 5.57
C THR A 276 -2.79 18.78 6.72
N LYS A 277 -3.60 18.52 7.74
CA LYS A 277 -3.41 19.13 9.06
C LYS A 277 -3.66 18.10 10.14
N ASP A 278 -2.55 17.75 10.78
CA ASP A 278 -2.43 17.34 12.18
C ASP A 278 -3.06 15.99 12.55
N ALA A 279 -2.47 14.93 12.00
CA ALA A 279 -2.34 13.64 12.69
C ALA A 279 -0.87 13.33 13.01
N ASP A 280 -0.05 14.37 13.22
CA ASP A 280 1.40 14.29 13.49
C ASP A 280 1.75 13.69 14.87
N ASP A 281 0.86 12.93 15.50
CA ASP A 281 1.17 12.16 16.72
C ASP A 281 0.45 10.79 16.80
N VAL A 282 -0.15 10.30 15.71
CA VAL A 282 -0.46 8.87 15.63
C VAL A 282 0.74 8.20 15.00
N MET A 283 1.59 7.61 15.84
CA MET A 283 2.63 6.68 15.37
C MET A 283 1.98 5.67 14.42
N ASN A 284 2.11 5.90 13.11
CA ASN A 284 1.70 4.98 12.06
C ASN A 284 2.71 3.84 12.01
N GLU A 285 2.54 2.97 12.98
CA GLU A 285 2.95 1.58 13.00
C GLU A 285 2.19 0.92 14.14
N LYS A 286 0.94 0.52 13.86
CA LYS A 286 0.36 -0.63 14.55
C LYS A 286 -0.37 -1.48 13.54
N ASN A 287 0.30 -2.57 13.18
CA ASN A 287 -0.38 -3.72 12.62
C ASN A 287 -1.49 -4.12 13.59
N VAL A 288 -2.68 -4.30 13.06
CA VAL A 288 -3.81 -4.89 13.78
C VAL A 288 -3.54 -6.39 13.73
N ASN A 289 -2.52 -6.87 14.44
CA ASN A 289 -2.24 -8.31 14.50
C ASN A 289 -3.46 -9.00 15.11
N ASP A 290 -3.95 -10.00 14.40
CA ASP A 290 -5.03 -10.88 14.84
C ASP A 290 -4.49 -12.31 14.79
N PRO A 291 -4.13 -12.89 15.95
CA PRO A 291 -3.75 -14.28 16.03
C PRO A 291 -4.93 -15.13 16.51
N ASP A 292 -6.14 -15.00 15.97
CA ASP A 292 -7.18 -16.00 16.30
C ASP A 292 -8.35 -16.10 15.30
N ASP A 293 -8.09 -16.67 14.12
CA ASP A 293 -9.12 -17.39 13.38
C ASP A 293 -9.13 -18.87 13.84
N GLY A 294 -9.80 -19.09 14.98
CA GLY A 294 -10.57 -20.30 15.27
C GLY A 294 -9.84 -21.65 15.21
N LYS A 295 -9.04 -21.97 16.23
CA LYS A 295 -8.96 -23.37 16.68
C LYS A 295 -10.10 -23.64 17.64
N VAL A 296 -11.12 -24.34 17.13
CA VAL A 296 -12.16 -24.96 17.97
C VAL A 296 -11.47 -25.96 18.89
N ASN A 297 -11.33 -25.60 20.16
CA ASN A 297 -11.02 -26.56 21.22
C ASN A 297 -12.23 -27.48 21.37
N ALA A 298 -12.09 -28.71 20.89
CA ALA A 298 -12.96 -29.79 21.32
C ALA A 298 -12.75 -29.95 22.83
N VAL A 299 -13.84 -29.74 23.58
CA VAL A 299 -13.91 -29.95 25.02
C VAL A 299 -13.63 -31.44 25.27
N ASN A 300 -12.57 -31.70 26.03
CA ASN A 300 -12.40 -32.95 26.76
C ASN A 300 -13.44 -32.98 27.88
N ASP A 301 -14.39 -33.90 27.79
CA ASP A 301 -14.96 -34.52 28.98
C ASP A 301 -14.30 -35.91 29.09
N GLU A 302 -13.34 -36.01 30.01
CA GLU A 302 -12.96 -37.27 30.67
C GLU A 302 -14.19 -37.69 31.52
N ASP A 303 -14.61 -38.94 31.65
CA ASP A 303 -13.85 -40.05 32.25
C ASP A 303 -14.68 -41.36 32.25
N ASN A 304 -13.97 -42.48 32.51
CA ASN A 304 -14.40 -43.85 32.87
C ASN A 304 -14.70 -44.81 31.70
N ASP A 305 -14.19 -46.05 31.62
CA ASP A 305 -13.39 -46.83 32.56
C ASP A 305 -12.72 -48.00 31.81
N ILE A 306 -11.50 -48.28 32.26
CA ILE A 306 -10.72 -49.53 32.31
C ILE A 306 -11.47 -50.82 31.90
N GLU A 307 -10.94 -51.61 30.94
CA GLU A 307 -10.46 -52.99 31.21
C GLU A 307 -9.85 -53.72 30.00
N GLN A 308 -9.04 -54.72 30.35
CA GLN A 308 -7.97 -55.34 29.60
C GLN A 308 -8.44 -56.41 28.59
N SER A 309 -7.58 -56.63 27.58
CA SER A 309 -7.14 -57.94 27.08
C SER A 309 -8.20 -58.99 26.69
N ARG A 310 -8.29 -59.24 25.38
CA ARG A 310 -8.13 -60.57 24.70
C ARG A 310 -8.61 -60.44 23.26
N GLY A 311 -7.76 -60.72 22.27
CA GLY A 311 -7.97 -61.95 21.52
C GLY A 311 -7.46 -61.82 20.10
N ARG A 312 -6.55 -62.73 19.74
CA ARG A 312 -5.99 -62.94 18.39
C ARG A 312 -7.10 -63.30 17.39
N GLY A 313 -6.93 -62.85 16.14
CA GLY A 313 -7.72 -63.32 15.01
C GLY A 313 -7.06 -62.96 13.69
N ARG A 314 -6.19 -63.88 13.24
CA ARG A 314 -5.66 -64.16 11.89
C ARG A 314 -5.78 -63.10 10.79
#